data_AF-A0A831LVZ7-F1
#
_entry.id   AF-A0A831LVZ7-F1
#
_cell.length_a   1.000
_cell.length_b   1.000
_cell.length_c   1.000
_cell.angle_alpha   90.00
_cell.angle_beta   90.00
_cell.angle_gamma   90.00
#
_symmetry.space_group_name_H-M   'P 1'
#
loop_
_entity.id
_entity.type
_entity.pdbx_description
1 polymer ?
#
loop_
_entity_poly.entity_id
_entity_poly.type
_entity_poly.pdbx_seq_one_letter_code
_entity_poly.pdbx_strand_id
1 'polypeptide(L)' 'MSEVVYICSVCGKETKVEEGRPIPLCCGKEMEPLPPCTSAPNPEMARNYEEDLPCDDGTLPKPKPDK' A
#
# COMPACT_ATOMS: atom_id res chain seq x y z
N MET A 1 19.65 5.69 -7.62
CA MET A 1 18.64 6.60 -8.18
C MET A 1 17.31 6.12 -7.69
N SER A 2 16.49 7.01 -7.15
CA SER A 2 15.19 6.69 -6.60
C SER A 2 14.11 7.00 -7.64
N GLU A 3 13.09 6.16 -7.74
CA GLU A 3 12.03 6.24 -8.76
C GLU A 3 10.67 6.51 -8.09
N VAL A 4 9.91 7.46 -8.63
CA VAL A 4 8.55 7.80 -8.18
C VAL A 4 7.56 7.27 -9.20
N VAL A 5 6.53 6.57 -8.71
CA VAL A 5 5.42 6.13 -9.55
C VAL A 5 4.34 7.20 -9.50
N TYR A 6 3.86 7.64 -10.65
CA TYR A 6 2.73 8.57 -10.77
C TYR A 6 1.52 7.83 -11.33
N ILE A 7 0.32 8.16 -10.85
CA ILE A 7 -0.94 7.62 -11.35
C ILE A 7 -1.82 8.74 -11.92
N CYS A 8 -2.44 8.48 -13.07
CA CYS A 8 -3.39 9.41 -13.68
C CYS A 8 -4.78 9.22 -13.09
N SER A 9 -5.32 10.23 -12.41
CA SER A 9 -6.66 10.17 -11.81
C SER A 9 -7.81 10.12 -12.83
N VAL A 10 -7.54 10.29 -14.13
CA VAL A 10 -8.56 10.25 -15.20
C VAL A 10 -8.65 8.86 -15.84
N CYS A 11 -7.52 8.25 -16.18
CA CYS A 11 -7.49 6.97 -16.90
C CYS A 11 -6.87 5.81 -16.11
N GLY A 12 -6.34 6.07 -14.90
CA GLY A 12 -5.72 5.06 -14.04
C GLY A 12 -4.34 4.58 -14.50
N LYS A 13 -3.74 5.18 -15.53
CA LYS A 13 -2.40 4.79 -16.00
C LYS A 13 -1.33 5.15 -14.98
N GLU A 14 -0.41 4.23 -14.77
CA GLU A 14 0.76 4.39 -13.92
C GLU A 14 2.01 4.66 -14.77
N THR A 15 2.89 5.53 -14.31
CA THR A 15 4.15 5.86 -15.00
C THR A 15 5.26 6.07 -13.98
N LYS A 16 6.40 5.42 -14.19
CA LYS A 16 7.58 5.56 -13.35
C LYS A 16 8.49 6.66 -13.89
N VAL A 17 8.92 7.54 -13.02
CA VAL A 17 9.80 8.66 -13.37
C VAL A 17 10.91 8.76 -12.32
N GLU A 18 12.13 9.09 -12.76
CA GLU A 18 13.24 9.29 -11.82
C GLU A 18 12.98 10.51 -10.92
N GLU A 19 13.36 10.41 -9.64
CA GLU A 19 13.28 11.53 -8.71
C GLU A 19 14.05 12.74 -9.25
N GLY A 20 13.41 13.91 -9.19
CA GLY A 20 13.95 15.18 -9.70
C GLY A 20 13.56 15.52 -11.15
N ARG A 21 12.85 14.62 -11.85
CA ARG A 21 12.21 14.93 -13.13
C ARG A 21 10.91 15.73 -12.92
N PRO A 22 10.46 16.52 -13.90
CA PRO A 22 9.16 17.20 -13.84
C PRO A 22 8.00 16.19 -13.81
N ILE A 23 6.90 16.60 -13.19
CA ILE A 23 5.67 15.80 -13.04
C ILE A 23 5.10 15.48 -14.44
N PRO A 24 4.80 14.21 -14.75
CA PRO A 24 4.25 13.85 -16.05
C PRO A 24 2.81 14.35 -16.23
N LEU A 25 2.48 14.70 -17.48
CA LEU A 25 1.13 15.11 -17.89
C LEU A 25 0.40 13.92 -18.54
N CYS A 26 -0.81 13.62 -18.06
CA CYS A 26 -1.68 12.61 -18.63
C CYS A 26 -3.13 13.11 -18.67
N CYS A 27 -3.84 12.84 -19.77
CA CYS A 27 -5.23 13.31 -19.97
C CYS A 27 -5.42 14.84 -19.80
N GLY A 28 -4.38 15.63 -20.06
CA GLY A 28 -4.40 17.10 -19.93
C GLY A 28 -4.29 17.62 -18.50
N LYS A 29 -3.91 16.78 -17.53
CA LYS A 29 -3.64 17.16 -16.14
C LYS A 29 -2.32 16.57 -15.65
N GLU A 30 -1.74 17.21 -14.64
CA GLU A 30 -0.57 16.70 -13.93
C GLU A 30 -0.96 15.41 -13.19
N MET A 31 -0.12 14.39 -13.27
CA MET A 31 -0.35 13.12 -12.57
C MET A 31 0.02 13.23 -11.09
N GLU A 32 -0.57 12.37 -10.27
CA GLU A 32 -0.38 12.38 -8.82
C GLU A 32 0.65 11.32 -8.41
N PRO A 33 1.67 11.65 -7.58
CA PRO A 33 2.65 10.68 -7.13
C PRO A 33 2.04 9.69 -6.14
N LEU A 34 2.23 8.40 -6.40
CA LEU A 34 1.89 7.35 -5.46
C LEU A 34 2.90 7.37 -4.30
N PRO A 35 2.43 7.34 -3.04
CA PRO A 35 3.31 7.16 -1.92
C PRO A 35 4.02 5.81 -2.04
N PRO A 36 5.26 5.68 -1.52
CA PRO A 36 5.93 4.39 -1.46
C PRO A 36 5.01 3.38 -0.75
N CYS A 37 4.95 2.17 -1.29
CA CYS A 37 4.16 1.10 -0.70
C CYS A 37 4.67 0.84 0.72
N THR A 38 3.90 1.24 1.74
CA THR A 38 4.21 1.00 3.16
C THR A 38 3.84 -0.41 3.59
N SER A 39 3.35 -1.24 2.66
CA SER A 39 3.10 -2.65 2.91
C SER A 39 4.41 -3.33 3.29
N ALA A 40 4.35 -4.07 4.40
CA ALA A 40 5.44 -4.89 4.89
C ALA A 40 6.13 -5.66 3.73
N PRO A 41 7.44 -5.49 3.53
CA PRO A 41 8.16 -6.12 2.41
C PRO A 41 8.21 -7.64 2.49
N ASN A 42 7.85 -8.22 3.64
CA ASN A 42 7.70 -9.65 3.83
C ASN A 42 6.44 -9.95 4.66
N PRO A 43 5.81 -11.12 4.44
CA PRO A 43 4.60 -11.53 5.16
C PRO A 43 4.82 -11.66 6.68
N GLU A 44 6.05 -11.88 7.14
CA GLU A 44 6.36 -11.93 8.58
C GLU A 44 6.24 -10.54 9.24
N MET A 45 6.51 -9.45 8.52
CA MET A 45 6.25 -8.07 8.95
C MET A 45 4.78 -7.66 8.83
N ALA A 46 3.96 -8.42 8.10
CA ALA A 46 2.51 -8.21 8.03
C ALA A 46 1.76 -8.92 9.19
N ARG A 47 2.47 -9.72 9.99
CA ARG A 47 1.90 -10.34 11.19
C ARG A 47 1.66 -9.25 12.23
N ASN A 48 0.49 -9.29 12.86
CA ASN A 48 0.16 -8.44 14.00
C ASN A 48 1.14 -8.80 15.13
N TYR A 49 2.23 -8.05 15.27
CA TYR A 49 3.18 -8.22 16.36
C TYR A 49 2.62 -7.51 17.59
N GLU A 50 1.46 -7.98 18.08
CA GLU A 50 1.03 -7.63 19.43
C GLU A 50 1.82 -8.53 20.37
N GLU A 51 2.88 -7.98 20.98
CA GLU A 51 3.89 -8.69 21.80
C GLU A 51 3.32 -9.57 22.93
N ASP A 52 2.04 -9.41 23.27
CA ASP A 52 1.39 -10.07 24.40
C ASP A 52 0.21 -10.98 24.02
N LEU A 53 -0.16 -11.06 22.72
CA LEU A 53 -1.22 -11.99 22.29
C LEU A 53 -0.65 -13.34 21.82
N PRO A 54 -1.29 -14.45 22.21
CA PRO A 54 -1.04 -15.74 21.58
C PRO A 54 -1.23 -15.64 20.07
N CYS A 55 -0.41 -16.37 19.30
CA CYS A 55 -0.65 -16.54 17.87
C CYS A 55 -2.09 -17.04 17.66
N ASP A 56 -2.85 -16.36 16.78
CA ASP A 56 -4.18 -16.83 16.39
C ASP A 56 -4.03 -18.04 15.45
N ASP A 57 -3.82 -19.22 16.02
CA ASP A 57 -3.77 -20.50 15.30
C ASP A 57 -5.17 -20.96 14.82
N GLY A 58 -6.15 -20.06 14.77
CA GLY A 58 -7.54 -20.35 14.36
C GLY A 58 -8.29 -21.30 15.31
N THR A 59 -7.74 -21.58 16.50
CA THR A 59 -8.35 -22.46 17.52
C THR A 59 -9.22 -21.71 18.52
N LEU A 60 -9.27 -20.37 18.45
CA LEU A 60 -10.06 -19.59 19.37
C LEU A 60 -11.57 -19.84 19.16
N PRO A 61 -12.33 -20.04 20.26
CA PRO A 61 -13.77 -20.19 20.17
C PRO A 61 -14.38 -18.87 19.70
N LYS A 62 -15.04 -18.89 18.55
CA LYS A 62 -15.79 -17.71 18.06
C LYS A 62 -16.85 -17.34 19.11
N PRO A 63 -16.87 -16.10 19.62
CA PRO A 63 -17.96 -15.67 20.48
C PRO A 63 -19.25 -15.75 19.69
N LYS A 64 -20.29 -16.34 20.31
CA LYS A 64 -21.61 -16.42 19.69
C LYS A 64 -22.15 -15.00 19.50
N PRO A 65 -22.80 -14.70 18.37
CA PRO A 65 -23.47 -13.41 18.22
C PRO A 65 -24.56 -13.29 19.29
N ASP A 66 -24.48 -12.24 20.10
CA ASP A 66 -25.53 -11.85 21.05
C ASP A 66 -26.80 -11.55 20.27
N LYS A 67 -27.92 -12.15 20.68
CA LYS A 67 -29.23 -12.04 20.03
C LYS A 67 -30.12 -11.06 20.79
#